data_AF-A0A7V1EE66-F1
#
_entry.id   AF-A0A7V1EE66-F1
#
_cell.length_a   1.000
_cell.length_b   1.000
_cell.length_c   1.000
_cell.angle_alpha   90.00
_cell.angle_beta   90.00
_cell.angle_gamma   90.00
#
_symmetry.space_group_name_H-M   'P 1'
#
loop_
_entity.id
_entity.type
_entity.pdbx_description
1 polymer ?
#
loop_
_entity_poly.entity_id
_entity_poly.type
_entity_poly.pdbx_seq_one_letter_code
_entity_poly.pdbx_strand_id
1 'polypeptide(L)' 'MMGFGMMGGWGFFGIFFMIIVIVGIVLLVVWLNRKQPEKQSSNIDESALDILKKRYALGEISKEDYERMKKEISQD' A
#
# COMPACT_ATOMS: atom_id res chain seq x y z
N MET A 1 -8.98 22.41 45.82
CA MET A 1 -9.53 22.79 44.50
C MET A 1 -8.80 24.04 44.03
N MET A 2 -7.80 23.91 43.16
CA MET A 2 -7.24 25.01 42.34
C MET A 2 -6.07 24.44 41.53
N GLY A 3 -6.08 24.64 40.21
CA GLY A 3 -4.99 24.21 39.33
C GLY A 3 -5.36 23.96 37.87
N PHE A 4 -6.58 24.30 37.43
CA PHE A 4 -7.04 24.10 36.04
C PHE A 4 -7.05 25.41 35.23
N GLY A 5 -6.12 26.33 35.51
CA GLY A 5 -6.11 27.68 34.91
C GLY A 5 -4.92 28.01 34.01
N MET A 6 -3.86 27.19 34.00
CA MET A 6 -2.57 27.56 33.37
C MET A 6 -2.06 26.55 32.33
N MET A 7 -2.94 25.66 31.86
CA MET A 7 -2.64 24.63 30.86
C MET A 7 -3.57 24.73 29.63
N GLY A 8 -4.23 25.88 29.42
CA GLY A 8 -5.11 26.09 28.26
C GLY A 8 -4.36 26.36 26.96
N GLY A 9 -3.28 27.15 27.01
CA GLY A 9 -2.49 27.55 25.82
C GLY A 9 -1.45 26.51 25.39
N TRP A 10 -0.78 25.87 26.34
CA TRP A 10 0.19 24.79 26.07
C TRP A 10 -0.48 23.45 25.73
N GLY A 11 -1.68 23.18 26.27
CA GLY A 11 -2.47 22.01 25.90
C GLY A 11 -2.93 22.06 24.45
N PHE A 12 -3.37 23.24 23.98
CA PHE A 12 -3.82 23.42 22.60
C PHE A 12 -2.65 23.30 21.60
N PHE A 13 -1.49 23.88 21.93
CA PHE A 13 -0.28 23.75 21.13
C PHE A 13 0.23 22.30 21.07
N GLY A 14 0.15 21.57 22.18
CA GLY A 14 0.50 20.15 22.24
C GLY A 14 -0.41 19.27 21.38
N ILE A 15 -1.73 19.51 21.41
CA ILE A 15 -2.70 18.79 20.58
C ILE A 15 -2.48 19.11 19.10
N PHE A 16 -2.27 20.37 18.74
CA PHE A 16 -1.99 20.78 17.37
C PHE A 16 -0.71 20.13 16.83
N PHE A 17 0.35 20.13 17.63
CA PHE A 17 1.62 19.49 17.27
C PHE A 17 1.46 17.98 17.06
N MET A 18 0.68 17.32 17.91
CA MET A 18 0.40 15.88 17.79
C MET A 18 -0.36 15.54 16.50
N ILE A 19 -1.35 16.37 16.12
CA ILE A 19 -2.07 16.23 14.85
C ILE A 19 -1.12 16.41 13.65
N ILE A 20 -0.23 17.40 13.68
CA ILE A 20 0.74 17.63 12.61
C ILE A 20 1.67 16.41 12.44
N VAL A 21 2.14 15.83 13.55
CA VAL A 21 2.98 14.62 13.52
C VAL A 21 2.23 13.44 12.90
N ILE A 22 0.97 13.20 13.30
CA ILE A 22 0.13 12.16 12.70
C ILE A 22 -0.02 12.38 11.20
N VAL A 23 -0.39 13.60 10.79
CA VAL A 23 -0.58 13.95 9.37
C VAL A 23 0.72 13.75 8.59
N GLY A 24 1.87 14.13 9.15
CA GLY A 24 3.18 13.89 8.55
C GLY A 24 3.47 12.40 8.34
N ILE A 25 3.19 11.55 9.33
CA ILE A 25 3.35 10.09 9.23
C ILE A 25 2.39 9.51 8.18
N VAL A 26 1.12 9.92 8.19
CA VAL A 26 0.14 9.46 7.21
C VAL A 26 0.56 9.86 5.80
N LEU A 27 1.01 11.10 5.59
CA LEU A 27 1.53 11.56 4.30
C LEU A 27 2.79 10.80 3.90
N LEU A 28 3.70 10.49 4.82
CA LEU A 28 4.90 9.71 4.55
C LEU A 28 4.54 8.29 4.08
N VAL A 29 3.61 7.63 4.78
CA VAL A 29 3.11 6.29 4.43
C VAL A 29 2.37 6.32 3.10
N VAL A 30 1.50 7.32 2.87
CA VAL A 30 0.79 7.50 1.61
C VAL A 30 1.75 7.80 0.46
N TRP A 31 2.81 8.57 0.69
CA TRP A 31 3.82 8.88 -0.33
C TRP A 31 4.72 7.67 -0.64
N LEU A 32 5.08 6.88 0.37
CA LEU A 32 5.79 5.60 0.20
C LEU A 32 4.94 4.60 -0.57
N ASN A 33 3.64 4.51 -0.30
CA ASN A 33 2.71 3.66 -1.06
C ASN A 33 2.37 4.24 -2.45
N ARG A 34 2.38 5.57 -2.63
CA ARG A 34 2.26 6.24 -3.95
C ARG A 34 3.52 6.15 -4.82
N LYS A 35 4.64 5.68 -4.27
CA LYS A 35 5.82 5.29 -5.06
C LYS A 35 5.67 3.91 -5.70
N GLN A 36 4.59 3.18 -5.43
CA GLN A 36 4.05 2.33 -6.48
C GLN A 36 3.29 3.27 -7.42
N PRO A 37 3.82 3.58 -8.63
CA PRO A 37 2.99 4.22 -9.62
C PRO A 37 1.77 3.33 -9.74
N GLU A 38 0.61 3.93 -9.55
CA GLU A 38 -0.65 3.40 -10.04
C GLU A 38 -0.51 3.32 -11.56
N LYS A 39 0.20 2.28 -12.03
CA LYS A 39 0.14 1.83 -13.40
C LYS A 39 -1.26 1.27 -13.53
N GLN A 40 -2.17 2.16 -13.90
CA GLN A 40 -3.55 1.87 -14.26
C GLN A 40 -3.66 1.00 -15.54
N SER A 41 -2.58 0.28 -15.88
CA SER A 41 -2.45 -0.65 -17.00
C SER A 41 -1.68 -1.94 -16.63
N SER A 42 -1.13 -2.11 -15.42
CA SER A 42 -0.38 -3.33 -15.03
C SER A 42 -1.00 -4.14 -13.88
N ASN A 43 -2.06 -3.63 -13.25
CA ASN A 43 -2.76 -4.37 -12.19
C ASN A 43 -3.49 -5.61 -12.73
N ILE A 44 -3.92 -5.58 -14.00
CA ILE A 44 -4.57 -6.73 -14.64
C ILE A 44 -3.52 -7.83 -14.90
N ASP A 45 -2.33 -7.48 -15.38
CA ASP A 45 -1.26 -8.45 -15.64
C ASP A 45 -0.67 -9.01 -14.35
N GLU A 46 -0.46 -8.18 -13.32
CA GLU A 46 -0.06 -8.65 -12.00
C GLU A 46 -1.11 -9.57 -11.39
N SER A 47 -2.41 -9.26 -11.55
CA SER A 47 -3.50 -10.14 -11.13
C SER A 47 -3.53 -11.45 -11.93
N ALA A 48 -3.35 -11.39 -13.25
CA ALA A 48 -3.34 -12.56 -14.12
C ALA A 48 -2.15 -13.49 -13.80
N LEU A 49 -0.95 -12.93 -13.60
CA LEU A 49 0.24 -13.66 -13.18
C LEU A 49 0.10 -14.24 -11.77
N ASP A 50 -0.51 -13.51 -10.83
CA ASP A 50 -0.76 -14.01 -9.47
C ASP A 50 -1.77 -15.16 -9.47
N ILE A 51 -2.82 -15.10 -10.30
CA ILE A 51 -3.76 -16.21 -10.50
C ILE A 51 -3.04 -17.42 -11.09
N LEU A 52 -2.20 -17.21 -12.10
CA LEU A 52 -1.40 -18.26 -12.74
C LEU A 52 -0.48 -18.96 -11.72
N LYS A 53 0.23 -18.17 -10.92
CA LYS A 53 1.16 -18.64 -9.90
C LYS A 53 0.46 -19.44 -8.81
N LYS A 54 -0.75 -19.02 -8.40
CA LYS A 54 -1.57 -19.72 -7.43
C LYS A 54 -1.99 -21.10 -7.94
N ARG A 55 -2.41 -21.23 -9.20
CA ARG A 55 -2.80 -22.52 -9.81
C ARG A 55 -1.61 -23.45 -10.00
N TYR A 56 -0.44 -22.90 -10.35
CA TYR A 56 0.80 -23.68 -10.42
C TYR A 56 1.20 -24.23 -9.05
N ALA A 57 1.08 -23.42 -7.99
CA ALA A 57 1.36 -23.87 -6.61
C ALA A 57 0.37 -24.93 -6.11
N LEU A 58 -0.88 -24.89 -6.61
CA LEU A 58 -1.88 -25.92 -6.36
C LEU A 58 -1.66 -27.19 -7.20
N GLY A 59 -0.73 -27.17 -8.16
CA GLY A 59 -0.47 -28.29 -9.08
C GLY A 59 -1.56 -28.47 -10.15
N GLU A 60 -2.46 -27.50 -10.32
CA GLU A 60 -3.56 -27.55 -11.29
C GLU A 60 -3.07 -27.32 -12.73
N ILE A 61 -1.91 -26.68 -12.89
CA ILE A 61 -1.26 -26.46 -14.18
C ILE A 61 0.18 -26.95 -14.13
N SER A 62 0.68 -27.48 -15.25
CA SER A 62 2.07 -27.88 -15.35
C SER A 62 2.99 -26.68 -15.50
N LYS A 63 4.30 -26.91 -15.28
CA LYS A 63 5.34 -25.89 -15.46
C LYS A 63 5.39 -25.38 -16.90
N GLU A 64 5.17 -26.27 -17.88
CA GLU A 64 5.14 -25.91 -19.29
C GLU A 64 3.99 -24.93 -19.60
N ASP A 65 2.81 -25.18 -19.05
CA ASP A 65 1.62 -24.33 -19.26
C ASP A 65 1.79 -22.97 -18.58
N TYR A 66 2.35 -22.95 -17.37
CA TYR A 66 2.66 -21.71 -16.65
C TYR A 66 3.64 -20.83 -17.43
N GLU A 67 4.72 -21.40 -17.97
CA GLU A 67 5.71 -20.66 -18.76
C GLU A 67 5.14 -20.15 -20.09
N ARG A 68 4.27 -20.91 -20.75
CA ARG A 68 3.60 -20.51 -21.99
C ARG A 68 2.67 -19.32 -21.76
N MET A 69 1.78 -19.41 -20.79
CA MET A 69 0.82 -18.35 -20.46
C MET A 69 1.50 -17.10 -19.89
N LYS A 70 2.56 -17.26 -19.08
CA LYS A 70 3.38 -16.13 -18.59
C LYS A 70 3.99 -15.33 -19.74
N LYS A 71 4.47 -16.01 -20.80
CA LYS A 71 5.03 -15.36 -21.99
C LYS A 71 3.96 -14.63 -22.81
N GLU A 72 2.78 -15.24 -22.97
CA GLU A 72 1.65 -14.60 -23.66
C GLU A 72 1.22 -13.32 -22.92
N ILE A 73 1.07 -13.36 -21.60
CA ILE A 73 0.66 -12.19 -20.78
C ILE A 73 1.75 -11.10 -20.72
N SER A 74 3.03 -11.45 -20.84
CA SER A 74 4.12 -10.46 -20.79
C SER A 74 4.44 -9.82 -22.15
N GLN A 75 3.81 -10.26 -23.24
CA GLN A 75 4.12 -9.82 -24.61
C GLN A 75 3.05 -8.92 -25.25
N ASP A 76 1.91 -8.69 -24.58
CA ASP A 76 0.95 -7.62 -24.91
C ASP A 76 1.32 -6.30 -24.19
#